data_AF-A0A1I0BF50-F1
#
_entry.id   AF-A0A1I0BF50-F1
#
_cell.length_a   1.000
_cell.length_b   1.000
_cell.length_c   1.000
_cell.angle_alpha   90.00
_cell.angle_beta   90.00
_cell.angle_gamma   90.00
#
_symmetry.space_group_name_H-M   'P 1'
#
loop_
_entity.id
_entity.type
_entity.pdbx_description
1 polymer ?
#
loop_
_entity_poly.entity_id
_entity_poly.type
_entity_poly.pdbx_seq_one_letter_code
_entity_poly.pdbx_strand_id
1 'polypeptide(L)'
;MKRICVVCGKEFNPKRTAITCSEECRVKRRQERVRQYYHEHADEIKSYQREYAQANKEKEEQKKQAKKREEKLHILKANKDDPQWIKDYCSADRLTQVAMLAIALTDYQIQLMTYGKLSQLWLTDQYLAWEKQVFKLKRKDNKNAKKDTIKSKNRT
;
A
#
# COMPACT_ATOMS: atom_id res chain seq x y z
N MET A 1 7.61 15.40 -50.40
CA MET A 1 7.74 16.52 -49.43
C MET A 1 9.00 16.29 -48.62
N LYS A 2 9.96 17.23 -48.65
CA LYS A 2 11.17 17.16 -47.82
C LYS A 2 10.84 17.52 -46.37
N ARG A 3 11.60 16.98 -45.41
CA ARG A 3 11.50 17.32 -43.98
C ARG A 3 12.87 17.71 -43.43
N ILE A 4 12.90 18.48 -42.35
CA ILE A 4 14.13 18.89 -41.65
C ILE A 4 14.43 17.88 -40.53
N CYS A 5 15.67 17.40 -40.45
CA CYS A 5 16.09 16.50 -39.38
C CYS A 5 16.19 17.24 -38.05
N VAL A 6 15.53 16.74 -37.01
CA VAL A 6 15.52 17.38 -35.69
C VAL A 6 16.87 17.37 -34.95
N VAL A 7 17.85 16.58 -35.41
CA VAL A 7 19.16 16.46 -34.74
C VAL A 7 20.22 17.33 -35.42
N CYS A 8 20.26 17.32 -36.75
CA CYS A 8 21.31 18.01 -37.50
C CYS A 8 20.81 19.18 -38.36
N GLY A 9 19.49 19.41 -38.43
CA GLY A 9 18.90 20.49 -39.21
C GLY A 9 18.92 20.31 -40.73
N LYS A 10 19.45 19.19 -41.25
CA LYS A 10 19.53 18.94 -42.70
C LYS A 10 18.19 18.54 -43.29
N GLU A 11 17.90 18.98 -44.50
CA GLU A 11 16.77 18.49 -45.28
C GLU A 11 17.00 17.04 -45.73
N PHE A 12 15.95 16.21 -45.67
CA PHE A 12 15.99 14.84 -46.15
C PHE A 12 14.62 14.39 -46.69
N ASN A 13 14.64 13.32 -47.49
CA ASN A 13 13.42 12.66 -47.95
C ASN A 13 13.04 11.58 -46.91
N PRO A 14 11.96 11.77 -46.13
CA PRO A 14 11.61 10.84 -45.07
C PRO A 14 11.11 9.51 -45.64
N LYS A 15 11.58 8.40 -45.07
CA LYS A 15 10.95 7.09 -45.24
C LYS A 15 9.84 6.96 -44.18
N ARG A 16 8.57 6.96 -44.61
CA ARG A 16 7.38 6.88 -43.72
C ARG A 16 7.35 8.00 -42.68
N THR A 17 7.34 7.66 -41.40
CA THR A 17 7.28 8.56 -40.23
C THR A 17 8.68 8.99 -39.73
N ALA A 18 9.73 8.78 -40.52
CA ALA A 18 11.08 9.18 -40.15
C ALA A 18 11.18 10.69 -39.90
N ILE A 19 11.83 11.02 -38.78
CA ILE A 19 12.07 12.37 -38.25
C ILE A 19 13.56 12.72 -38.23
N THR A 20 14.42 11.76 -38.55
CA THR A 20 15.87 11.90 -38.64
C THR A 20 16.38 11.47 -40.01
N CYS A 21 17.41 12.15 -40.52
CA CYS A 21 17.92 11.91 -41.88
C CYS A 21 18.77 10.64 -41.99
N SER A 22 19.42 10.22 -40.90
CA SER A 22 20.32 9.06 -40.84
C SER A 22 20.12 8.25 -39.57
N GLU A 23 20.64 7.03 -39.56
CA GLU A 23 20.64 6.17 -38.37
C GLU A 23 21.47 6.77 -37.23
N GLU A 24 22.60 7.43 -37.53
CA GLU A 24 23.39 8.16 -36.54
C GLU A 24 22.57 9.23 -35.82
N CYS A 25 21.81 10.03 -36.57
CA CYS A 25 20.94 11.06 -35.99
C CYS A 25 19.81 10.43 -35.15
N ARG A 26 19.31 9.26 -35.56
CA ARG A 26 18.31 8.51 -34.78
C ARG A 26 18.88 8.03 -33.44
N VAL A 27 20.09 7.47 -33.44
CA VAL A 27 20.79 7.01 -32.24
C VAL A 27 21.06 8.19 -31.30
N LYS A 28 21.60 9.30 -31.81
CA LYS A 28 21.82 10.53 -31.01
C LYS A 28 20.54 11.04 -30.36
N ARG A 29 19.44 11.12 -31.12
CA ARG A 29 18.13 11.53 -30.56
C ARG A 29 17.64 10.57 -29.48
N ARG A 30 17.86 9.27 -29.64
CA ARG A 30 17.48 8.28 -28.63
C ARG A 30 18.28 8.48 -27.35
N GLN A 31 19.59 8.65 -27.46
CA GLN A 31 20.48 8.90 -26.31
C GLN A 31 20.09 10.17 -25.57
N GLU A 32 19.80 11.26 -26.27
CA GLU A 32 19.40 12.52 -25.64
C GLU A 32 18.07 12.38 -24.89
N ARG A 33 17.07 11.72 -25.49
CA ARG A 33 15.81 11.45 -24.80
C ARG A 33 15.99 10.59 -23.55
N VAL A 34 16.85 9.58 -23.63
CA VAL A 34 17.15 8.73 -22.47
C VAL A 34 17.84 9.55 -21.38
N ARG A 35 18.82 10.39 -21.73
CA ARG A 35 19.50 11.29 -20.78
C ARG A 35 18.52 12.24 -20.11
N GLN A 36 17.64 12.88 -20.88
CA GLN A 36 16.60 13.78 -20.36
C GLN A 36 15.66 13.04 -19.41
N TYR A 37 15.19 11.85 -19.78
CA TYR A 37 14.36 11.01 -18.91
C TYR A 37 15.04 10.71 -17.57
N TYR A 38 16.30 10.25 -17.59
CA TYR A 38 17.06 9.99 -16.36
C TYR A 38 17.31 11.24 -15.51
N HIS A 39 17.45 12.40 -16.16
CA HIS A 39 17.62 13.68 -15.44
C HIS A 39 16.32 14.12 -14.78
N GLU A 40 15.20 14.10 -15.51
CA GLU A 40 13.87 14.47 -15.02
C GLU A 40 13.38 13.54 -13.91
N HIS A 41 13.71 12.24 -13.98
CA HIS A 41 13.24 11.22 -13.05
C HIS A 41 14.34 10.76 -12.07
N ALA A 42 15.38 11.57 -11.87
CA ALA A 42 16.53 11.19 -11.06
C ALA A 42 16.15 10.85 -9.61
N ASP A 43 15.21 11.61 -9.03
CA ASP A 43 14.78 11.42 -7.64
C ASP A 43 13.87 10.20 -7.47
N GLU A 44 12.97 9.93 -8.42
CA GLU A 44 12.15 8.71 -8.45
C GLU A 44 13.02 7.45 -8.60
N ILE A 45 14.04 7.51 -9.46
CA ILE A 45 14.97 6.39 -9.63
C ILE A 45 15.76 6.16 -8.32
N LYS A 46 16.20 7.23 -7.65
CA LYS A 46 16.86 7.13 -6.35
C LYS A 46 15.95 6.59 -5.26
N SER A 47 14.67 7.01 -5.20
CA SER A 47 13.73 6.50 -4.19
C SER A 47 13.48 5.01 -4.42
N TYR A 48 13.22 4.60 -5.66
CA TYR A 48 13.08 3.20 -6.03
C TYR A 48 14.30 2.37 -5.64
N GLN A 49 15.51 2.87 -5.91
CA GLN A 49 16.75 2.19 -5.51
C GLN A 49 16.90 2.04 -4.00
N ARG A 50 16.49 3.04 -3.21
CA ARG A 50 16.51 2.97 -1.73
C ARG A 50 15.52 1.93 -1.22
N GLU A 51 14.29 1.95 -1.71
CA GLU A 51 13.24 0.99 -1.35
C GLU A 51 13.69 -0.44 -1.70
N TYR A 52 14.23 -0.64 -2.88
CA TYR A 52 14.77 -1.93 -3.31
C TYR A 52 15.92 -2.41 -2.39
N ALA A 53 16.83 -1.51 -2.03
CA ALA A 53 17.92 -1.83 -1.11
C ALA A 53 17.41 -2.16 0.30
N GLN A 54 16.38 -1.47 0.80
CA GLN A 54 15.74 -1.77 2.09
C GLN A 54 15.05 -3.14 2.06
N ALA A 55 14.23 -3.41 1.04
CA ALA A 55 13.57 -4.70 0.88
C ALA A 55 14.57 -5.87 0.81
N ASN A 56 15.71 -5.68 0.17
CA ASN A 56 16.77 -6.70 0.15
C ASN A 56 17.44 -6.89 1.51
N LYS A 57 17.70 -5.82 2.27
CA LYS A 57 18.21 -5.92 3.64
C LYS A 57 17.25 -6.68 4.55
N GLU A 58 15.96 -6.37 4.48
CA GLU A 58 14.92 -7.05 5.25
C GLU A 58 14.84 -8.54 4.89
N LYS A 59 14.87 -8.89 3.60
CA LYS A 59 14.90 -10.29 3.16
C LYS A 59 16.12 -11.05 3.69
N GLU A 60 17.30 -10.44 3.66
CA GLU A 60 18.52 -11.06 4.20
C GLU A 60 18.44 -11.24 5.72
N GLU A 61 17.85 -10.28 6.44
CA GLU A 61 17.63 -10.40 7.88
C GLU A 61 16.61 -11.49 8.22
N GLN A 62 15.52 -11.59 7.46
CA GLN A 62 14.54 -12.67 7.58
C GLN A 62 15.18 -14.04 7.35
N LYS A 63 16.02 -14.19 6.33
CA LYS A 63 16.78 -15.43 6.08
C LYS A 63 17.69 -15.78 7.25
N LYS A 64 18.40 -14.79 7.82
CA LYS A 64 19.25 -15.00 9.00
C LYS A 64 18.42 -15.45 10.21
N GLN A 65 17.27 -14.83 10.44
CA GLN A 65 16.36 -15.22 11.52
C GLN A 65 15.79 -16.62 11.31
N ALA A 66 15.39 -16.96 10.08
CA ALA A 66 14.91 -18.30 9.72
C ALA A 66 15.98 -19.36 10.00
N LYS A 67 17.23 -19.12 9.55
CA LYS A 67 18.36 -20.00 9.84
C LYS A 67 18.59 -20.21 11.34
N LYS A 68 18.54 -19.15 12.14
CA LYS A 68 18.64 -19.25 13.62
C LYS A 68 17.49 -20.07 14.22
N ARG A 69 16.27 -19.94 13.69
CA ARG A 69 15.10 -20.73 14.14
C ARG A 69 15.27 -22.21 13.78
N GLU A 70 15.75 -22.51 12.59
CA GLU A 70 16.05 -23.88 12.14
C GLU A 70 17.12 -24.52 13.02
N GLU A 71 18.21 -23.80 13.30
CA GLU A 71 19.28 -24.25 14.20
C GLU A 71 18.75 -24.53 15.62
N LYS A 72 17.96 -23.63 16.18
CA LYS A 72 17.30 -23.84 17.48
C LYS A 72 16.38 -25.06 17.46
N LEU A 73 15.60 -25.24 16.39
CA LEU A 73 14.72 -26.40 16.24
C LEU A 73 15.52 -27.70 16.15
N HIS A 74 16.66 -27.68 15.46
CA HIS A 74 17.57 -28.82 15.38
C HIS A 74 18.09 -29.20 16.78
N ILE A 75 18.54 -28.23 17.58
CA ILE A 75 18.96 -28.44 18.97
C ILE A 75 17.82 -29.02 19.82
N LEU A 76 16.60 -28.46 19.71
CA LEU A 76 15.44 -28.98 20.44
C LEU A 76 15.10 -30.43 20.06
N LYS A 77 15.20 -30.76 18.78
CA LYS A 77 14.96 -32.12 18.29
C LYS A 77 16.03 -33.09 18.78
N ALA A 78 17.30 -32.68 18.80
CA ALA A 78 18.41 -33.52 19.26
C ALA A 78 18.32 -33.88 20.76
N ASN A 79 17.74 -33.01 21.59
CA ASN A 79 17.62 -33.23 23.03
C ASN A 79 16.26 -33.79 23.48
N LYS A 80 15.37 -34.14 22.54
CA LYS A 80 13.99 -34.53 22.88
C LYS A 80 13.93 -35.78 23.76
N ASP A 81 14.89 -36.70 23.60
CA ASP A 81 14.94 -37.96 24.31
C ASP A 81 15.89 -37.95 25.53
N ASP A 82 16.52 -36.80 25.84
CA ASP A 82 17.38 -36.64 27.02
C ASP A 82 16.53 -36.44 28.29
N PRO A 83 16.53 -37.41 29.24
CA PRO A 83 15.74 -37.32 30.46
C PRO A 83 16.13 -36.12 31.35
N GLN A 84 17.39 -35.69 31.33
CA GLN A 84 17.85 -34.54 32.09
C GLN A 84 17.30 -33.25 31.48
N TRP A 85 17.33 -33.14 30.15
CA TRP A 85 16.71 -32.04 29.43
C TRP A 85 15.21 -31.95 29.68
N ILE A 86 14.48 -33.07 29.72
CA ILE A 86 13.04 -33.09 30.05
C ILE A 86 12.78 -32.49 31.44
N LYS A 87 13.57 -32.84 32.46
CA LYS A 87 13.45 -32.28 33.81
C LYS A 87 13.71 -30.77 33.83
N ASP A 88 14.75 -30.33 33.12
CA ASP A 88 15.13 -28.90 33.08
C ASP A 88 14.15 -28.07 32.22
N TYR A 89 13.58 -28.64 31.16
CA TYR A 89 12.62 -28.00 30.26
C TYR A 89 11.19 -27.98 30.83
N CYS A 90 10.83 -28.95 31.68
CA CYS A 90 9.59 -28.95 32.47
C CYS A 90 9.72 -28.18 33.80
N SER A 91 10.82 -27.47 34.04
CA SER A 91 10.94 -26.59 35.20
C SER A 91 9.80 -25.55 35.23
N ALA A 92 9.33 -25.23 36.44
CA ALA A 92 8.12 -24.43 36.72
C ALA A 92 8.06 -23.08 35.98
N ASP A 93 9.20 -22.54 35.57
CA ASP A 93 9.32 -21.28 34.84
C ASP A 93 8.67 -21.31 33.46
N ARG A 94 8.70 -22.44 32.74
CA ARG A 94 8.08 -22.54 31.40
C ARG A 94 6.58 -22.71 31.45
N LEU A 95 6.06 -23.46 32.43
CA LEU A 95 4.62 -23.54 32.65
C LEU A 95 4.07 -22.16 33.02
N THR A 96 4.82 -21.40 33.82
CA THR A 96 4.50 -20.00 34.13
C THR A 96 4.54 -19.13 32.87
N GLN A 97 5.56 -19.24 32.01
CA GLN A 97 5.62 -18.50 30.75
C GLN A 97 4.48 -18.85 29.77
N VAL A 98 4.11 -20.13 29.66
CA VAL A 98 2.97 -20.55 28.83
C VAL A 98 1.65 -20.04 29.40
N ALA A 99 1.47 -20.09 30.72
CA ALA A 99 0.30 -19.54 31.38
C ALA A 99 0.18 -18.02 31.18
N MET A 100 1.28 -17.27 31.33
CA MET A 100 1.30 -15.83 31.07
C MET A 100 0.97 -15.48 29.62
N LEU A 101 1.50 -16.24 28.65
CA LEU A 101 1.17 -16.05 27.23
C LEU A 101 -0.30 -16.37 26.93
N ALA A 102 -0.86 -17.41 27.56
CA ALA A 102 -2.27 -17.74 27.42
C ALA A 102 -3.16 -16.61 27.95
N ILE A 103 -2.83 -16.05 29.12
CA ILE A 103 -3.55 -14.89 29.71
C ILE A 103 -3.46 -13.67 28.78
N ALA A 104 -2.28 -13.35 28.27
CA ALA A 104 -2.10 -12.22 27.36
C ALA A 104 -2.90 -12.37 26.06
N LEU A 105 -2.99 -13.59 25.51
CA LEU A 105 -3.81 -13.88 24.33
C LEU A 105 -5.31 -13.72 24.61
N THR A 106 -5.77 -14.15 25.78
CA THR A 106 -7.18 -13.97 26.17
C THR A 106 -7.51 -12.50 26.36
N ASP A 107 -6.63 -11.71 26.97
CA ASP A 107 -6.82 -10.27 27.14
C ASP A 107 -6.89 -9.55 25.79
N TYR A 108 -6.03 -9.93 24.85
CA TYR A 108 -6.06 -9.39 23.50
C TYR A 108 -7.36 -9.73 22.75
N GLN A 109 -7.86 -10.96 22.87
CA GLN A 109 -9.15 -11.34 22.30
C GLN A 109 -10.31 -10.54 22.92
N ILE A 110 -10.30 -10.34 24.23
CA ILE A 110 -11.29 -9.50 24.92
C ILE A 110 -11.25 -8.07 24.39
N GLN A 111 -10.05 -7.50 24.23
CA GLN A 111 -9.88 -6.16 23.64
C GLN A 111 -10.43 -6.09 22.21
N LEU A 112 -10.13 -7.04 21.34
CA LEU A 112 -10.68 -7.06 19.98
C LEU A 112 -12.21 -7.10 19.98
N MET A 113 -12.81 -7.86 20.88
CA MET A 113 -14.27 -7.97 21.02
C MET A 113 -14.90 -6.67 21.56
N THR A 114 -14.24 -5.98 22.49
CA THR A 114 -14.71 -4.68 23.01
C THR A 114 -14.56 -3.57 21.97
N TYR A 115 -13.43 -3.49 21.29
CA TYR A 115 -13.22 -2.53 20.20
C TYR A 115 -14.14 -2.79 19.01
N GLY A 116 -14.39 -4.05 18.66
CA GLY A 116 -15.37 -4.43 17.64
C GLY A 116 -16.77 -3.89 17.95
N LYS A 117 -17.26 -4.10 19.19
CA LYS A 117 -18.56 -3.57 19.63
C LYS A 117 -18.61 -2.04 19.63
N LEU A 118 -17.54 -1.37 20.07
CA LEU A 118 -17.47 0.10 20.08
C LEU A 118 -17.46 0.67 18.65
N SER A 119 -16.77 0.02 17.71
CA SER A 119 -16.72 0.44 16.32
C SER A 119 -18.09 0.33 15.62
N GLN A 120 -18.86 -0.71 15.93
CA GLN A 120 -20.22 -0.88 15.41
C GLN A 120 -21.17 0.20 15.94
N LEU A 121 -21.08 0.51 17.23
CA LEU A 121 -21.89 1.59 17.84
C LEU A 121 -21.57 2.97 17.25
N TRP A 122 -20.29 3.26 17.02
CA TRP A 122 -19.87 4.52 16.42
C TRP A 122 -20.35 4.67 14.96
N LEU A 123 -20.29 3.60 14.17
CA LEU A 123 -20.80 3.59 12.80
C LEU A 123 -22.33 3.77 12.76
N THR A 124 -23.07 3.17 13.70
CA THR A 124 -24.53 3.37 13.77
C THR A 124 -24.90 4.81 14.14
N ASP A 125 -24.15 5.45 15.04
CA ASP A 125 -24.39 6.84 15.43
C ASP A 125 -24.09 7.81 14.28
N GLN A 126 -22.99 7.59 13.54
CA GLN A 126 -22.66 8.38 12.36
C GLN A 126 -23.69 8.20 11.24
N TYR A 127 -24.13 6.97 10.99
CA TYR A 127 -25.14 6.66 9.99
C TYR A 127 -26.49 7.33 10.32
N LEU A 128 -26.95 7.23 11.57
CA LEU A 128 -28.17 7.90 12.04
C LEU A 128 -28.05 9.43 11.97
N ALA A 129 -26.88 9.99 12.26
CA ALA A 129 -26.63 11.42 12.11
C ALA A 129 -26.72 11.87 10.64
N TRP A 130 -26.15 11.09 9.73
CA TRP A 130 -26.23 11.33 8.28
C TRP A 130 -27.66 11.22 7.74
N GLU A 131 -28.42 10.18 8.12
CA GLU A 131 -29.83 10.04 7.73
C GLU A 131 -30.68 11.22 8.18
N LYS A 132 -30.48 11.72 9.41
CA LYS A 132 -31.15 12.93 9.92
C LYS A 132 -30.83 14.17 9.08
N GLN A 133 -29.60 14.31 8.57
CA GLN A 133 -29.23 15.42 7.70
C GLN A 133 -29.86 15.30 6.31
N VAL A 134 -29.80 14.11 5.69
CA VAL A 134 -30.42 13.84 4.38
C VAL A 134 -31.93 14.09 4.44
N PHE A 135 -32.59 13.67 5.52
CA PHE A 135 -34.02 13.90 5.70
C PHE A 135 -34.38 15.39 5.86
N LYS A 136 -33.53 16.17 6.54
CA LYS A 136 -33.69 17.63 6.63
C LYS A 136 -33.57 18.31 5.25
N LEU A 137 -32.65 17.85 4.40
CA LEU A 137 -32.49 18.38 3.03
C LEU A 137 -33.71 18.06 2.16
N LYS A 138 -34.15 16.79 2.12
CA LYS A 138 -35.37 16.38 1.38
C LYS A 138 -36.62 17.17 1.80
N ARG A 139 -36.75 17.48 3.10
CA ARG A 139 -37.86 18.34 3.59
C ARG A 139 -37.76 19.78 3.09
N LYS A 140 -36.55 20.35 2.93
CA LYS A 140 -36.36 21.69 2.38
C LYS A 140 -36.72 21.73 0.90
N ASP A 141 -36.27 20.74 0.13
CA ASP A 141 -36.53 20.67 -1.32
C ASP A 141 -38.02 20.54 -1.61
N ASN A 142 -38.74 19.68 -0.86
CA ASN A 142 -40.18 19.52 -0.99
C ASN A 142 -40.95 20.82 -0.61
N LYS A 143 -40.50 21.56 0.42
CA LYS A 143 -41.07 22.87 0.76
C LYS A 143 -40.85 23.90 -0.35
N ASN A 144 -39.69 23.90 -1.00
CA ASN A 144 -39.40 24.79 -2.12
C ASN A 144 -40.24 24.44 -3.36
N ALA A 145 -40.32 23.16 -3.72
CA ALA A 145 -41.15 22.70 -4.83
C ALA A 145 -42.65 23.08 -4.66
N LYS A 146 -43.18 22.98 -3.44
CA LYS A 146 -44.55 23.43 -3.14
C LYS A 146 -44.71 24.95 -3.28
N LYS A 147 -43.72 25.75 -2.85
CA LYS A 147 -43.75 27.21 -3.03
C LYS A 147 -43.74 27.60 -4.52
N ASP A 148 -42.93 26.92 -5.33
CA ASP A 148 -42.85 27.19 -6.77
C ASP A 148 -44.17 26.85 -7.48
N THR A 149 -44.80 25.73 -7.09
CA THR A 149 -46.11 25.32 -7.61
C THR A 149 -47.24 26.30 -7.23
N ILE A 150 -47.20 26.88 -6.03
CA ILE A 150 -48.17 27.91 -5.60
C ILE A 150 -47.92 29.22 -6.38
N LYS A 151 -46.66 29.61 -6.57
CA LYS A 151 -46.28 30.82 -7.30
C LYS A 151 -46.66 30.75 -8.79
N SER A 152 -46.60 29.57 -9.40
CA SER A 152 -47.04 29.39 -10.79
C SER A 152 -48.55 29.48 -10.95
N LYS A 153 -49.34 28.99 -9.97
CA LYS A 153 -50.81 29.05 -10.02
C LYS A 153 -51.38 30.46 -9.86
N ASN A 154 -50.71 31.34 -9.09
CA ASN A 154 -51.16 32.73 -8.91
C ASN A 154 -50.77 33.67 -10.07
N ARG A 155 -50.11 33.17 -11.13
CA ARG A 155 -49.70 33.97 -12.31
C ARG A 155 -50.60 33.75 -13.53
N THR A 156 -51.57 32.85 -13.43
CA THR A 156 -52.66 32.60 -14.37
C THR A 156 -53.95 33.15 -13.80
#